data_AF-A0A2I0AG42-F1
#
_entry.id   AF-A0A2I0AG42-F1
#
_cell.length_a   1.000
_cell.length_b   1.000
_cell.length_c   1.000
_cell.angle_alpha   90.00
_cell.angle_beta   90.00
_cell.angle_gamma   90.00
#
_symmetry.space_group_name_H-M   'P 1'
#
loop_
_entity.id
_entity.type
_entity.pdbx_description
1 polymer ?
#
loop_
_entity_poly.entity_id
_entity_poly.type
_entity_poly.pdbx_seq_one_letter_code
_entity_poly.pdbx_strand_id
1 'polypeptide(L)'
;MSTWSSLYLEVTYQVLGWIAFASWSFSFYPQVILNFRRKSVVGLNFDFLVLNLTKHSSYLIYNAALFFSPEIQNQYHEKYGYDEMIPVAANDVAFSIHAVLLTIFTLSQVLIYDRGNQKVSKICILISSTAWAAALVCLIVAWPKHSWLWLISVFNTLQVIMTAIKYIPQAFMNFQRKSTVGWSIGNILLDLTGGLLNFAQMAVQSIDQNSWVNFYGNIGKTLLSLEVVFFDLLFILQHCVFYPVDKKKKVVEQRVPEGTIAPLIDSPDNSKETV
;
A
#
# COMPACT_ATOMS: atom_id res chain seq x y z
N MET A 1 8.79 30.90 -11.45
CA MET A 1 8.03 29.63 -11.44
C MET A 1 8.65 28.75 -12.50
N SER A 2 9.25 27.65 -12.10
CA SER A 2 9.75 26.66 -13.05
C SER A 2 8.59 26.11 -13.86
N THR A 3 8.78 26.12 -15.17
CA THR A 3 7.81 25.62 -16.15
C THR A 3 8.51 24.52 -16.94
N TRP A 4 7.73 23.61 -17.51
CA TRP A 4 8.27 22.51 -18.30
C TRP A 4 9.09 23.04 -19.46
N SER A 5 10.31 22.53 -19.59
CA SER A 5 11.18 22.88 -20.72
C SER A 5 10.74 22.18 -22.01
N SER A 6 10.15 20.99 -21.89
CA SER A 6 9.69 20.17 -22.99
C SER A 6 8.24 19.72 -22.80
N LEU A 7 7.38 20.10 -23.74
CA LEU A 7 5.99 19.65 -23.79
C LEU A 7 5.89 18.11 -23.85
N TYR A 8 6.82 17.44 -24.54
CA TYR A 8 6.84 15.99 -24.64
C TYR A 8 7.11 15.33 -23.28
N LEU A 9 8.01 15.91 -22.46
CA LEU A 9 8.29 15.41 -21.12
C LEU A 9 7.11 15.68 -20.18
N GLU A 10 6.48 16.85 -20.27
CA GLU A 10 5.26 17.18 -19.51
C GLU A 10 4.13 16.18 -19.80
N VAL A 11 3.85 15.92 -21.08
CA VAL A 11 2.81 14.95 -21.47
C VAL A 11 3.16 13.55 -21.00
N THR A 12 4.42 13.14 -21.14
CA THR A 12 4.89 11.82 -20.66
C THR A 12 4.71 11.70 -19.14
N TYR A 13 5.09 12.73 -18.38
CA TYR A 13 4.92 12.81 -16.94
C TYR A 13 3.45 12.61 -16.53
N GLN A 14 2.52 13.33 -17.18
CA GLN A 14 1.09 13.21 -16.90
C GLN A 14 0.56 11.81 -17.24
N VAL A 15 0.91 11.28 -18.41
CA VAL A 15 0.47 9.94 -18.85
C VAL A 15 0.94 8.86 -17.88
N LEU A 16 2.23 8.86 -17.51
CA LEU A 16 2.78 7.90 -16.55
C LEU A 16 2.05 7.97 -15.20
N GLY A 17 1.82 9.19 -14.69
CA GLY A 17 1.14 9.40 -13.41
C GLY A 17 -0.32 8.93 -13.41
N TRP A 18 -1.07 9.17 -14.47
CA TRP A 18 -2.47 8.72 -14.56
C TRP A 18 -2.60 7.22 -14.80
N ILE A 19 -1.67 6.59 -15.52
CA ILE A 19 -1.64 5.12 -15.64
C ILE A 19 -1.25 4.48 -14.29
N ALA A 20 -0.31 5.08 -13.55
CA ALA A 20 0.03 4.63 -12.20
C ALA A 20 -1.18 4.72 -11.25
N PHE A 21 -1.88 5.86 -11.26
CA PHE A 21 -3.14 6.06 -10.54
C PHE A 21 -4.17 4.98 -10.88
N ALA A 22 -4.39 4.70 -12.18
CA ALA A 22 -5.38 3.72 -12.61
C ALA A 22 -4.99 2.30 -12.17
N SER A 23 -3.72 1.93 -12.36
CA SER A 23 -3.18 0.61 -12.00
C SER A 23 -3.36 0.33 -10.51
N TRP A 24 -2.94 1.27 -9.65
CA TRP A 24 -3.14 1.13 -8.22
C TRP A 24 -4.61 1.17 -7.83
N SER A 25 -5.42 2.06 -8.39
CA SER A 25 -6.85 2.17 -8.05
C SER A 25 -7.61 0.88 -8.35
N PHE A 26 -7.37 0.26 -9.50
CA PHE A 26 -8.02 -1.00 -9.86
C PHE A 26 -7.71 -2.13 -8.87
N SER A 27 -6.54 -2.12 -8.21
CA SER A 27 -6.19 -3.14 -7.22
C SER A 27 -7.11 -3.19 -5.99
N PHE A 28 -7.82 -2.09 -5.67
CA PHE A 28 -8.71 -2.01 -4.50
C PHE A 28 -10.08 -2.67 -4.74
N TYR A 29 -10.58 -2.63 -5.98
CA TYR A 29 -11.95 -3.04 -6.30
C TYR A 29 -12.25 -4.53 -6.11
N PRO A 30 -11.35 -5.49 -6.41
CA PRO A 30 -11.63 -6.91 -6.23
C PRO A 30 -12.13 -7.25 -4.82
N GLN A 31 -11.51 -6.68 -3.78
CA GLN A 31 -11.91 -6.94 -2.40
C GLN A 31 -13.29 -6.32 -2.08
N VAL A 32 -13.52 -5.09 -2.53
CA VAL A 32 -14.80 -4.39 -2.33
C VAL A 32 -15.96 -5.17 -2.96
N ILE A 33 -15.77 -5.64 -4.20
CA ILE A 33 -16.75 -6.43 -4.94
C ILE A 33 -16.96 -7.79 -4.26
N LEU A 34 -15.89 -8.45 -3.81
CA LEU A 34 -15.97 -9.74 -3.14
C LEU A 34 -16.79 -9.65 -1.85
N ASN A 35 -16.51 -8.64 -1.01
CA ASN A 35 -17.27 -8.38 0.21
C ASN A 35 -18.74 -8.15 -0.10
N PHE A 36 -19.04 -7.34 -1.12
CA PHE A 36 -20.42 -7.05 -1.53
C PHE A 36 -21.17 -8.30 -2.02
N ARG A 37 -20.51 -9.18 -2.78
CA ARG A 37 -21.09 -10.41 -3.30
C ARG A 37 -21.32 -11.46 -2.22
N ARG A 38 -20.35 -11.64 -1.31
CA ARG A 38 -20.42 -12.63 -0.22
C ARG A 38 -21.30 -12.17 0.93
N LYS A 39 -21.54 -10.86 1.07
CA LYS A 39 -22.16 -10.25 2.28
C LYS A 39 -21.46 -10.67 3.57
N SER A 40 -20.17 -10.98 3.47
CA SER A 40 -19.30 -11.44 4.54
C SER A 40 -17.89 -10.92 4.27
N VAL A 41 -17.22 -10.50 5.34
CA VAL A 41 -15.80 -10.09 5.35
C VAL A 41 -14.92 -11.13 6.04
N VAL A 42 -15.44 -12.35 6.26
CA VAL A 42 -14.64 -13.47 6.79
C VAL A 42 -13.51 -13.81 5.81
N GLY A 43 -12.28 -13.85 6.34
CA GLY A 43 -11.03 -13.98 5.60
C GLY A 43 -10.31 -12.65 5.31
N LEU A 44 -10.98 -11.49 5.45
CA LEU A 44 -10.34 -10.18 5.29
C LEU A 44 -9.54 -9.80 6.53
N ASN A 45 -8.26 -9.50 6.38
CA ASN A 45 -7.42 -9.08 7.50
C ASN A 45 -7.77 -7.64 7.94
N PHE A 46 -8.30 -7.47 9.15
CA PHE A 46 -8.70 -6.16 9.67
C PHE A 46 -7.50 -5.28 10.05
N ASP A 47 -6.37 -5.87 10.43
CA ASP A 47 -5.14 -5.11 10.70
C ASP A 47 -4.66 -4.43 9.42
N PHE A 48 -4.73 -5.15 8.29
CA PHE A 48 -4.38 -4.61 6.98
C PHE A 48 -5.22 -3.38 6.62
N LEU A 49 -6.53 -3.39 6.90
CA LEU A 49 -7.40 -2.25 6.66
C LEU A 49 -7.03 -1.03 7.51
N VAL A 50 -6.78 -1.22 8.81
CA VAL A 50 -6.45 -0.13 9.74
C VAL A 50 -5.07 0.47 9.41
N LEU A 51 -4.08 -0.37 9.11
CA LEU A 51 -2.75 0.08 8.69
C LEU A 51 -2.82 0.83 7.35
N ASN A 52 -3.58 0.32 6.37
CA ASN A 52 -3.77 1.02 5.10
C ASN A 52 -4.50 2.36 5.29
N LEU A 53 -5.49 2.45 6.17
CA LEU A 53 -6.15 3.72 6.46
C LEU A 53 -5.14 4.74 7.00
N THR A 54 -4.29 4.34 7.94
CA THR A 54 -3.25 5.23 8.49
C THR A 54 -2.24 5.64 7.42
N LYS A 55 -1.78 4.69 6.60
CA LYS A 55 -0.86 4.92 5.48
C LYS A 55 -1.44 5.90 4.46
N HIS A 56 -2.63 5.62 3.94
CA HIS A 56 -3.27 6.42 2.88
C HIS A 56 -3.68 7.80 3.39
N SER A 57 -4.17 7.92 4.62
CA SER A 57 -4.47 9.22 5.22
C SER A 57 -3.22 10.08 5.40
N SER A 58 -2.11 9.49 5.85
CA SER A 58 -0.84 10.22 5.96
C SER A 58 -0.32 10.67 4.60
N TYR A 59 -0.43 9.81 3.59
CA TYR A 59 -0.05 10.15 2.22
C TYR A 59 -0.94 11.25 1.62
N LEU A 60 -2.25 11.20 1.88
CA LEU A 60 -3.20 12.23 1.49
C LEU A 60 -2.89 13.58 2.16
N ILE A 61 -2.61 13.60 3.46
CA ILE A 61 -2.24 14.83 4.18
C ILE A 61 -1.02 15.47 3.52
N TYR A 62 0.03 14.70 3.24
CA TYR A 62 1.22 15.23 2.56
C TYR A 62 0.90 15.76 1.17
N ASN A 63 0.27 14.94 0.31
CA ASN A 63 0.00 15.31 -1.07
C ASN A 63 -0.93 16.52 -1.16
N ALA A 64 -2.06 16.52 -0.44
CA ALA A 64 -3.00 17.62 -0.48
C ALA A 64 -2.41 18.91 0.09
N ALA A 65 -1.67 18.83 1.20
CA ALA A 65 -1.08 20.02 1.82
C ALA A 65 0.00 20.64 0.92
N LEU A 66 0.91 19.84 0.36
CA LEU A 66 1.96 20.34 -0.53
C LEU A 66 1.40 20.81 -1.89
N PHE A 67 0.34 20.17 -2.39
CA PHE A 67 -0.28 20.53 -3.67
C PHE A 67 -1.14 21.80 -3.61
N PHE A 68 -1.88 22.02 -2.52
CA PHE A 68 -2.84 23.13 -2.44
C PHE A 68 -2.38 24.34 -1.61
N SER A 69 -1.45 24.18 -0.65
CA SER A 69 -1.08 25.28 0.25
C SER A 69 0.06 26.13 -0.32
N PRO A 70 -0.17 27.41 -0.67
CA PRO A 70 0.91 28.28 -1.14
C PRO A 70 2.00 28.51 -0.10
N GLU A 71 1.64 28.50 1.18
CA GLU A 71 2.58 28.65 2.29
C GLU A 71 3.59 27.49 2.33
N ILE A 72 3.09 26.25 2.22
CA ILE A 72 3.94 25.06 2.22
C ILE A 72 4.80 25.01 0.96
N GLN A 73 4.25 25.40 -0.18
CA GLN A 73 5.00 25.51 -1.44
C GLN A 73 6.12 26.55 -1.33
N ASN A 74 5.87 27.71 -0.71
CA ASN A 74 6.90 28.70 -0.46
C ASN A 74 8.01 28.13 0.44
N GLN A 75 7.66 27.47 1.55
CA GLN A 75 8.66 26.81 2.41
C GLN A 75 9.47 25.73 1.66
N TYR A 76 8.85 25.04 0.71
CA TYR A 76 9.54 24.08 -0.16
C TYR A 76 10.57 24.79 -1.05
N HIS A 77 10.18 25.89 -1.70
CA HIS A 77 11.09 26.66 -2.54
C HIS A 77 12.20 27.35 -1.75
N GLU A 78 11.93 27.82 -0.54
CA GLU A 78 12.96 28.34 0.37
C GLU A 78 14.01 27.27 0.71
N LYS A 79 13.59 26.01 0.83
CA LYS A 79 14.48 24.90 1.17
C LYS A 79 15.26 24.34 -0.03
N TYR A 80 14.61 24.21 -1.19
CA TYR A 80 15.16 23.48 -2.33
C TYR A 80 15.45 24.35 -3.56
N GLY A 81 14.95 25.58 -3.61
CA GLY A 81 15.11 26.52 -4.73
C GLY A 81 13.79 26.89 -5.39
N TYR A 82 13.69 28.14 -5.84
CA TYR A 82 12.52 28.67 -6.57
C TYR A 82 12.43 28.20 -8.03
N ASP A 83 13.53 27.66 -8.56
CA ASP A 83 13.59 27.03 -9.88
C ASP A 83 13.19 25.55 -9.83
N GLU A 84 12.90 25.01 -8.64
CA GLU A 84 12.46 23.63 -8.48
C GLU A 84 10.94 23.54 -8.54
N MET A 85 10.43 22.58 -9.31
CA MET A 85 9.00 22.28 -9.36
C MET A 85 8.55 21.59 -8.07
N ILE A 86 7.27 21.77 -7.73
CA ILE A 86 6.66 21.05 -6.61
C ILE A 86 6.58 19.55 -6.97
N PRO A 87 7.11 18.64 -6.13
CA PRO A 87 7.29 17.22 -6.45
C PRO A 87 6.03 16.38 -6.19
N VAL A 88 4.85 16.99 -6.29
CA VAL A 88 3.54 16.36 -6.10
C VAL A 88 2.66 16.73 -7.28
N ALA A 89 2.13 15.74 -7.98
CA ALA A 89 1.19 15.92 -9.07
C ALA A 89 -0.26 15.68 -8.67
N ALA A 90 -1.17 16.11 -9.55
CA ALA A 90 -2.61 15.90 -9.39
C ALA A 90 -2.98 14.42 -9.26
N ASN A 91 -2.28 13.51 -9.98
CA ASN A 91 -2.52 12.07 -9.87
C ASN A 91 -2.15 11.50 -8.49
N ASP A 92 -1.15 12.07 -7.80
CA ASP A 92 -0.77 11.66 -6.44
C ASP A 92 -1.89 12.02 -5.43
N VAL A 93 -2.43 13.23 -5.57
CA VAL A 93 -3.58 13.70 -4.77
C VAL A 93 -4.80 12.83 -5.08
N ALA A 94 -5.15 12.64 -6.35
CA ALA A 94 -6.28 11.82 -6.77
C ALA A 94 -6.18 10.39 -6.25
N PHE A 95 -4.99 9.77 -6.35
CA PHE A 95 -4.75 8.43 -5.84
C PHE A 95 -4.95 8.35 -4.32
N SER A 96 -4.35 9.27 -3.58
CA SER A 96 -4.43 9.27 -2.12
C SER A 96 -5.86 9.51 -1.60
N ILE A 97 -6.64 10.39 -2.24
CA ILE A 97 -8.08 10.57 -1.96
C ILE A 97 -8.82 9.25 -2.23
N HIS A 98 -8.64 8.69 -3.43
CA HIS A 98 -9.30 7.46 -3.84
C HIS A 98 -9.03 6.31 -2.87
N ALA A 99 -7.76 6.11 -2.50
CA ALA A 99 -7.34 5.05 -1.59
C ALA A 99 -7.95 5.20 -0.18
N VAL A 100 -8.01 6.44 0.36
CA VAL A 100 -8.68 6.70 1.65
C VAL A 100 -10.17 6.38 1.56
N LEU A 101 -10.86 6.87 0.52
CA LEU A 101 -12.30 6.65 0.34
C LEU A 101 -12.63 5.16 0.21
N LEU A 102 -11.89 4.42 -0.61
CA LEU A 102 -12.10 2.98 -0.79
C LEU A 102 -11.77 2.19 0.48
N THR A 103 -10.77 2.61 1.25
CA THR A 103 -10.45 1.98 2.54
C THR A 103 -11.55 2.23 3.57
N ILE A 104 -12.07 3.47 3.67
CA ILE A 104 -13.21 3.80 4.53
C ILE A 104 -14.44 3.00 4.11
N PHE A 105 -14.72 2.93 2.80
CA PHE A 105 -15.83 2.14 2.28
C PHE A 105 -15.71 0.66 2.68
N THR A 106 -14.52 0.09 2.56
CA THR A 106 -14.26 -1.29 2.98
C THR A 106 -14.40 -1.47 4.50
N LEU A 107 -13.98 -0.49 5.31
CA LEU A 107 -14.22 -0.49 6.75
C LEU A 107 -15.72 -0.43 7.07
N SER A 108 -16.51 0.35 6.34
CA SER A 108 -17.97 0.34 6.48
C SER A 108 -18.55 -1.05 6.18
N GLN A 109 -18.03 -1.77 5.17
CA GLN A 109 -18.44 -3.17 4.92
C GLN A 109 -18.11 -4.08 6.11
N VAL A 110 -16.98 -3.88 6.81
CA VAL A 110 -16.63 -4.64 8.02
C VAL A 110 -17.60 -4.38 9.19
N LEU A 111 -18.21 -3.20 9.25
CA LEU A 111 -19.21 -2.86 10.28
C LEU A 111 -20.59 -3.44 9.96
N ILE A 112 -20.91 -3.65 8.69
CA ILE A 112 -22.25 -4.05 8.22
C ILE A 112 -22.36 -5.56 7.97
N TYR A 113 -21.33 -6.18 7.40
CA TYR A 113 -21.35 -7.59 6.98
C TYR A 113 -20.85 -8.53 8.06
N ASP A 114 -21.15 -9.83 7.89
CA ASP A 114 -20.68 -10.86 8.81
C ASP A 114 -19.14 -10.89 8.83
N ARG A 115 -18.59 -10.76 10.03
CA ARG A 115 -17.15 -10.74 10.32
C ARG A 115 -16.69 -11.93 11.15
N GLY A 116 -17.60 -12.83 11.52
CA GLY A 116 -17.33 -13.89 12.49
C GLY A 116 -16.69 -13.35 13.77
N ASN A 117 -15.63 -14.01 14.21
CA ASN A 117 -14.89 -13.65 15.43
C ASN A 117 -13.61 -12.82 15.17
N GLN A 118 -13.39 -12.37 13.93
CA GLN A 118 -12.20 -11.58 13.59
C GLN A 118 -12.21 -10.22 14.29
N LYS A 119 -11.05 -9.82 14.80
CA LYS A 119 -10.84 -8.54 15.49
C LYS A 119 -9.52 -7.93 15.04
N VAL A 120 -9.41 -6.61 15.17
CA VAL A 120 -8.12 -5.92 15.00
C VAL A 120 -7.20 -6.34 16.16
N SER A 121 -5.96 -6.70 15.85
CA SER A 121 -4.99 -7.10 16.85
C SER A 121 -4.57 -5.92 17.71
N LYS A 122 -4.22 -6.21 18.98
CA LYS A 122 -3.70 -5.21 19.91
C LYS A 122 -2.42 -4.55 19.39
N ILE A 123 -1.61 -5.29 18.65
CA ILE A 123 -0.36 -4.79 18.04
C ILE A 123 -0.70 -3.76 16.95
N CYS A 124 -1.64 -4.07 16.06
CA CYS A 124 -2.08 -3.12 15.03
C CYS A 124 -2.66 -1.84 15.63
N ILE A 125 -3.47 -1.97 16.69
CA ILE A 125 -4.00 -0.82 17.43
C ILE A 125 -2.85 0.00 18.01
N LEU A 126 -1.90 -0.64 18.70
CA LEU A 126 -0.75 0.05 19.29
C LEU A 126 0.06 0.81 18.23
N ILE A 127 0.43 0.15 17.13
CA ILE A 127 1.19 0.78 16.02
C ILE A 127 0.45 2.00 15.48
N SER A 128 -0.84 1.85 15.19
CA SER A 128 -1.64 2.94 14.60
C SER A 128 -1.86 4.07 15.58
N SER A 129 -2.17 3.78 16.84
CA SER A 129 -2.35 4.79 17.89
C SER A 129 -1.05 5.54 18.19
N THR A 130 0.09 4.84 18.26
CA THR A 130 1.41 5.47 18.43
C THR A 130 1.75 6.38 17.26
N ALA A 131 1.47 5.96 16.03
CA ALA A 131 1.66 6.77 14.83
C ALA A 131 0.87 8.09 14.88
N TRP A 132 -0.43 8.03 15.18
CA TRP A 132 -1.27 9.23 15.27
C TRP A 132 -0.95 10.11 16.49
N ALA A 133 -0.54 9.51 17.61
CA ALA A 133 -0.05 10.27 18.77
C ALA A 133 1.25 11.02 18.44
N ALA A 134 2.20 10.37 17.75
CA ALA A 134 3.42 11.03 17.28
C ALA A 134 3.11 12.17 16.31
N ALA A 135 2.19 11.96 15.36
CA ALA A 135 1.74 13.01 14.45
C ALA A 135 1.12 14.21 15.18
N LEU A 136 0.34 13.97 16.23
CA LEU A 136 -0.22 15.03 17.08
C LEU A 136 0.87 15.82 17.82
N VAL A 137 1.88 15.14 18.37
CA VAL A 137 3.03 15.80 18.99
C VAL A 137 3.78 16.66 17.96
N CYS A 138 4.03 16.13 16.76
CA CYS A 138 4.65 16.90 15.68
C CYS A 138 3.82 18.12 15.29
N LEU A 139 2.50 18.01 15.24
CA LEU A 139 1.61 19.14 14.99
C LEU A 139 1.77 20.24 16.05
N ILE A 140 1.77 19.87 17.34
CA ILE A 140 1.95 20.82 18.45
C ILE A 140 3.31 21.52 18.36
N VAL A 141 4.36 20.81 17.95
CA VAL A 141 5.72 21.37 17.78
C VAL A 141 5.80 22.29 16.55
N ALA A 142 5.16 21.92 15.44
CA ALA A 142 5.21 22.67 14.19
C ALA A 142 4.39 23.97 14.24
N TRP A 143 3.27 23.96 14.97
CA TRP A 143 2.32 25.06 15.05
C TRP A 143 2.94 26.42 15.41
N PRO A 144 3.67 26.58 16.56
CA PRO A 144 4.23 27.87 16.94
C PRO A 144 5.38 28.32 16.03
N LYS A 145 6.04 27.39 15.35
CA LYS A 145 7.19 27.67 14.46
C LYS A 145 6.79 27.84 12.99
N HIS A 146 5.50 27.70 12.68
CA HIS A 146 4.99 27.65 11.30
C HIS A 146 5.74 26.67 10.40
N SER A 147 6.30 25.58 10.95
CA SER A 147 7.15 24.63 10.23
C SER A 147 6.34 23.57 9.49
N TRP A 148 5.47 24.01 8.58
CA TRP A 148 4.47 23.17 7.91
C TRP A 148 5.10 22.14 6.97
N LEU A 149 6.11 22.53 6.20
CA LEU A 149 6.81 21.59 5.31
C LEU A 149 7.44 20.43 6.10
N TRP A 150 8.03 20.72 7.26
CA TRP A 150 8.57 19.69 8.15
C TRP A 150 7.47 18.75 8.65
N LEU A 151 6.35 19.31 9.12
CA LEU A 151 5.22 18.52 9.61
C LEU A 151 4.69 17.56 8.53
N ILE A 152 4.45 18.03 7.31
CA ILE A 152 3.95 17.17 6.24
C ILE A 152 4.99 16.11 5.82
N SER A 153 6.28 16.42 5.94
CA SER A 153 7.36 15.45 5.70
C SER A 153 7.34 14.29 6.72
N VAL A 154 6.86 14.54 7.95
CA VAL A 154 6.62 13.47 8.94
C VAL A 154 5.53 12.52 8.44
N PHE A 155 4.41 13.05 7.90
CA PHE A 155 3.36 12.21 7.31
C PHE A 155 3.85 11.43 6.07
N ASN A 156 4.70 12.06 5.24
CA ASN A 156 5.36 11.42 4.10
C ASN A 156 6.30 10.28 4.52
N THR A 157 6.95 10.39 5.67
CA THR A 157 7.77 9.31 6.24
C THR A 157 6.89 8.22 6.86
N LEU A 158 5.82 8.61 7.55
CA LEU A 158 4.91 7.68 8.23
C LEU A 158 4.26 6.69 7.24
N GLN A 159 3.85 7.16 6.06
CA GLN A 159 3.25 6.29 5.04
C GLN A 159 4.24 5.24 4.48
N VAL A 160 5.54 5.54 4.43
CA VAL A 160 6.60 4.59 4.03
C VAL A 160 6.76 3.54 5.12
N ILE A 161 6.91 3.95 6.38
CA ILE A 161 7.02 3.04 7.53
C ILE A 161 5.83 2.07 7.58
N MET A 162 4.61 2.57 7.39
CA MET A 162 3.41 1.73 7.37
C MET A 162 3.41 0.72 6.22
N THR A 163 4.02 1.06 5.09
CA THR A 163 4.15 0.16 3.93
C THR A 163 5.11 -0.99 4.25
N ALA A 164 6.28 -0.69 4.82
CA ALA A 164 7.22 -1.71 5.28
C ALA A 164 6.62 -2.65 6.35
N ILE A 165 5.94 -2.10 7.36
CA ILE A 165 5.25 -2.87 8.41
C ILE A 165 4.23 -3.87 7.82
N LYS A 166 3.63 -3.54 6.67
CA LYS A 166 2.65 -4.39 5.99
C LYS A 166 3.31 -5.48 5.15
N TYR A 167 4.34 -5.14 4.37
CA TYR A 167 4.95 -6.09 3.43
C TYR A 167 5.88 -7.09 4.11
N ILE A 168 6.64 -6.69 5.13
CA ILE A 168 7.62 -7.57 5.81
C ILE A 168 6.94 -8.81 6.42
N PRO A 169 5.87 -8.69 7.22
CA PRO A 169 5.21 -9.87 7.80
C PRO A 169 4.63 -10.78 6.72
N GLN A 170 4.08 -10.22 5.64
CA GLN A 170 3.55 -11.03 4.55
C GLN A 170 4.65 -11.84 3.84
N ALA A 171 5.78 -11.20 3.54
CA ALA A 171 6.94 -11.86 2.95
C ALA A 171 7.45 -13.02 3.82
N PHE A 172 7.51 -12.78 5.13
CA PHE A 172 7.91 -13.79 6.10
C PHE A 172 6.89 -14.92 6.24
N MET A 173 5.59 -14.61 6.28
CA MET A 173 4.52 -15.61 6.34
C MET A 173 4.52 -16.52 5.11
N ASN A 174 4.71 -15.96 3.91
CA ASN A 174 4.87 -16.75 2.69
C ASN A 174 6.08 -17.68 2.79
N PHE A 175 7.20 -17.18 3.32
CA PHE A 175 8.41 -17.99 3.53
C PHE A 175 8.22 -19.10 4.56
N GLN A 176 7.51 -18.85 5.66
CA GLN A 176 7.23 -19.84 6.69
C GLN A 176 6.25 -20.91 6.21
N ARG A 177 5.15 -20.49 5.56
CA ARG A 177 4.09 -21.39 5.07
C ARG A 177 4.50 -22.18 3.83
N LYS A 178 5.56 -21.75 3.13
CA LYS A 178 5.99 -22.30 1.83
C LYS A 178 4.83 -22.33 0.82
N SER A 179 3.93 -21.35 0.91
CA SER A 179 2.72 -21.26 0.12
C SER A 179 2.29 -19.81 -0.02
N THR A 180 1.82 -19.46 -1.21
CA THR A 180 1.20 -18.16 -1.54
C THR A 180 -0.29 -18.29 -1.84
N VAL A 181 -0.92 -19.41 -1.46
CA VAL A 181 -2.36 -19.62 -1.63
C VAL A 181 -3.13 -18.60 -0.77
N GLY A 182 -4.14 -17.96 -1.35
CA GLY A 182 -4.91 -16.88 -0.72
C GLY A 182 -4.59 -15.47 -1.21
N TRP A 183 -3.61 -15.31 -2.11
CA TRP A 183 -3.27 -14.03 -2.74
C TRP A 183 -3.59 -14.00 -4.24
N SER A 184 -4.10 -12.86 -4.72
CA SER A 184 -4.27 -12.59 -6.14
C SER A 184 -2.96 -12.03 -6.70
N ILE A 185 -2.24 -12.84 -7.48
CA ILE A 185 -1.01 -12.38 -8.16
C ILE A 185 -1.28 -11.19 -9.09
N GLY A 186 -2.50 -11.08 -9.63
CA GLY A 186 -2.91 -9.94 -10.46
C GLY A 186 -2.84 -8.61 -9.72
N ASN A 187 -3.16 -8.58 -8.42
CA ASN A 187 -3.05 -7.36 -7.63
C ASN A 187 -1.59 -6.93 -7.46
N ILE A 188 -0.68 -7.89 -7.32
CA ILE A 188 0.77 -7.65 -7.21
C ILE A 188 1.37 -7.15 -8.52
N LEU A 189 0.90 -7.67 -9.65
CA LEU A 189 1.32 -7.16 -10.96
C LEU A 189 0.84 -5.72 -11.19
N LEU A 190 -0.38 -5.39 -10.74
CA LEU A 190 -0.90 -4.02 -10.79
C LEU A 190 -0.17 -3.08 -9.83
N ASP A 191 0.18 -3.55 -8.63
CA ASP A 191 0.96 -2.78 -7.65
C ASP A 191 2.37 -2.48 -8.19
N LEU A 192 3.04 -3.49 -8.75
CA LEU A 192 4.35 -3.34 -9.38
C LEU A 192 4.31 -2.37 -10.57
N THR A 193 3.29 -2.49 -11.42
CA THR A 193 3.09 -1.58 -12.56
C THR A 193 2.90 -0.14 -12.08
N GLY A 194 2.07 0.07 -11.05
CA GLY A 194 1.90 1.37 -10.42
C GLY A 194 3.20 1.93 -9.86
N GLY A 195 3.96 1.12 -9.11
CA GLY A 195 5.25 1.51 -8.54
C GLY A 195 6.30 1.90 -9.58
N LEU A 196 6.44 1.11 -10.65
CA LEU A 196 7.38 1.39 -11.74
C LEU A 196 7.01 2.68 -12.49
N LEU A 197 5.73 2.86 -12.83
CA LEU A 197 5.26 4.05 -13.55
C LEU A 197 5.35 5.31 -12.68
N ASN A 198 5.08 5.18 -11.38
CA ASN A 198 5.21 6.27 -10.43
C ASN A 198 6.68 6.72 -10.25
N PHE A 199 7.62 5.77 -10.22
CA PHE A 199 9.05 6.07 -10.21
C PHE A 199 9.51 6.69 -11.55
N ALA A 200 9.04 6.16 -12.67
CA ALA A 200 9.33 6.69 -14.00
C ALA A 200 8.80 8.12 -14.17
N GLN A 201 7.60 8.42 -13.65
CA GLN A 201 7.05 9.77 -13.60
C GLN A 201 8.03 10.73 -12.90
N MET A 202 8.58 10.34 -11.75
CA MET A 202 9.57 11.17 -11.04
C MET A 202 10.85 11.38 -11.86
N ALA A 203 11.32 10.33 -12.52
CA ALA A 203 12.50 10.40 -13.39
C ALA A 203 12.31 11.39 -14.55
N VAL A 204 11.13 11.41 -15.19
CA VAL A 204 10.83 12.34 -16.30
C VAL A 204 10.91 13.80 -15.85
N GLN A 205 10.34 14.15 -14.70
CA GLN A 205 10.44 15.50 -14.16
C GLN A 205 11.89 15.86 -13.82
N SER A 206 12.65 14.94 -13.21
CA SER A 206 14.07 15.17 -12.92
C SER A 206 14.91 15.39 -14.18
N ILE A 207 14.60 14.70 -15.28
CA ILE A 207 15.24 14.89 -16.58
C ILE A 207 14.91 16.28 -17.14
N ASP A 208 13.65 16.72 -17.10
CA ASP A 208 13.25 18.05 -17.57
C ASP A 208 13.94 19.17 -16.79
N GLN A 209 14.01 19.03 -15.47
CA GLN A 209 14.61 20.03 -14.58
C GLN A 209 16.15 19.96 -14.51
N ASN A 210 16.78 18.94 -15.10
CA ASN A 210 18.19 18.60 -14.86
C ASN A 210 18.56 18.58 -13.36
N SER A 211 17.63 18.12 -12.52
CA SER A 211 17.74 18.17 -11.06
C SER A 211 17.20 16.91 -10.39
N TRP A 212 17.90 16.46 -9.35
CA TRP A 212 17.50 15.32 -8.53
C TRP A 212 16.61 15.72 -7.34
N VAL A 213 16.31 17.02 -7.19
CA VAL A 213 15.47 17.55 -6.10
C VAL A 213 14.13 16.84 -6.04
N ASN A 214 13.53 16.48 -7.18
CA ASN A 214 12.26 15.74 -7.18
C ASN A 214 12.32 14.45 -6.32
N PHE A 215 13.43 13.70 -6.38
CA PHE A 215 13.57 12.44 -5.67
C PHE A 215 13.72 12.59 -4.15
N TYR A 216 14.47 13.56 -3.66
CA TYR A 216 14.66 13.77 -2.22
C TYR A 216 13.71 14.80 -1.62
N GLY A 217 13.20 15.73 -2.42
CA GLY A 217 12.12 16.67 -2.09
C GLY A 217 10.79 15.96 -1.82
N ASN A 218 10.56 14.82 -2.47
CA ASN A 218 9.51 13.86 -2.15
C ASN A 218 10.08 12.46 -1.89
N ILE A 219 10.92 12.36 -0.87
CA ILE A 219 11.59 11.10 -0.50
C ILE A 219 10.61 9.96 -0.24
N GLY A 220 9.42 10.23 0.28
CA GLY A 220 8.42 9.20 0.55
C GLY A 220 7.80 8.62 -0.71
N LYS A 221 7.62 9.39 -1.79
CA LYS A 221 7.19 8.86 -3.10
C LYS A 221 8.29 7.99 -3.71
N THR A 222 9.55 8.41 -3.59
CA THR A 222 10.72 7.63 -4.00
C THR A 222 10.80 6.29 -3.25
N LEU A 223 10.82 6.34 -1.92
CA LEU A 223 10.94 5.14 -1.08
C LEU A 223 9.74 4.22 -1.23
N LEU A 224 8.51 4.76 -1.31
CA LEU A 224 7.33 3.96 -1.57
C LEU A 224 7.47 3.17 -2.88
N SER A 225 7.92 3.81 -3.95
CA SER A 225 8.06 3.15 -5.26
C SER A 225 9.13 2.07 -5.22
N LEU A 226 10.25 2.31 -4.53
CA LEU A 226 11.32 1.32 -4.36
C LEU A 226 10.88 0.13 -3.49
N GLU A 227 10.17 0.38 -2.39
CA GLU A 227 9.62 -0.66 -1.53
C GLU A 227 8.63 -1.55 -2.28
N VAL A 228 7.70 -0.95 -3.03
CA VAL A 228 6.73 -1.68 -3.85
C VAL A 228 7.46 -2.56 -4.87
N VAL A 229 8.39 -2.01 -5.64
CA VAL A 229 9.16 -2.79 -6.63
C VAL A 229 9.91 -3.94 -5.96
N PHE A 230 10.58 -3.70 -4.83
CA PHE A 230 11.33 -4.72 -4.12
C PHE A 230 10.44 -5.85 -3.60
N PHE A 231 9.36 -5.52 -2.88
CA PHE A 231 8.48 -6.52 -2.28
C PHE A 231 7.64 -7.25 -3.32
N ASP A 232 7.20 -6.59 -4.38
CA ASP A 232 6.41 -7.24 -5.42
C ASP A 232 7.25 -8.22 -6.23
N LEU A 233 8.50 -7.88 -6.56
CA LEU A 233 9.44 -8.83 -7.17
C LEU A 233 9.67 -10.02 -6.24
N LEU A 234 9.83 -9.79 -4.93
CA LEU A 234 9.94 -10.86 -3.94
C LEU A 234 8.68 -11.75 -3.93
N PHE A 235 7.48 -11.17 -3.94
CA PHE A 235 6.21 -11.91 -3.95
C PHE A 235 6.03 -12.71 -5.25
N ILE A 236 6.41 -12.14 -6.39
CA ILE A 236 6.39 -12.83 -7.69
C ILE A 236 7.36 -14.02 -7.67
N LEU A 237 8.59 -13.85 -7.15
CA LEU A 237 9.53 -14.95 -7.01
C LEU A 237 9.00 -16.04 -6.05
N GLN A 238 8.40 -15.65 -4.93
CA GLN A 238 7.75 -16.59 -4.01
C GLN A 238 6.61 -17.36 -4.69
N HIS A 239 5.77 -16.69 -5.48
CA HIS A 239 4.59 -17.31 -6.11
C HIS A 239 4.94 -18.19 -7.32
N CYS A 240 5.83 -17.72 -8.19
CA CYS A 240 6.11 -18.36 -9.48
C CYS A 240 7.28 -19.33 -9.45
N VAL A 241 8.27 -19.09 -8.58
CA VAL A 241 9.53 -19.86 -8.57
C VAL A 241 9.62 -20.76 -7.35
N PHE A 242 9.47 -20.20 -6.14
CA PHE A 242 9.73 -20.96 -4.91
C PHE A 242 8.55 -21.81 -4.46
N TYR A 243 7.32 -21.31 -4.57
CA TYR A 243 6.10 -21.96 -4.08
C TYR A 243 5.03 -22.05 -5.18
N PRO A 244 5.35 -22.64 -6.35
CA PRO A 244 4.39 -22.76 -7.45
C PRO A 244 3.16 -23.55 -7.00
N VAL A 245 1.99 -22.99 -7.25
CA VAL A 245 0.72 -23.64 -6.89
C VAL A 245 0.48 -24.83 -7.82
N ASP A 246 0.50 -26.04 -7.26
CA ASP A 246 0.09 -27.25 -7.98
C ASP A 246 -1.37 -27.13 -8.44
N LYS A 247 -1.60 -27.01 -9.75
CA LYS A 247 -2.94 -26.87 -10.34
C LYS A 247 -3.91 -27.99 -9.92
N LYS A 248 -3.38 -29.18 -9.57
CA LYS A 248 -4.16 -30.32 -9.06
C LYS A 248 -4.67 -30.12 -7.62
N LYS A 249 -3.93 -29.43 -6.75
CA LYS A 249 -4.35 -29.16 -5.35
C LYS A 249 -5.44 -28.08 -5.25
N LYS A 250 -5.39 -27.08 -6.14
CA LYS A 250 -6.40 -25.98 -6.20
C LYS A 250 -7.83 -26.49 -6.43
N VAL A 251 -7.99 -27.56 -7.21
CA VAL A 251 -9.30 -28.19 -7.50
C VAL A 251 -9.83 -28.99 -6.31
N VAL A 252 -8.94 -29.55 -5.49
CA VAL A 252 -9.32 -30.33 -4.30
C VAL A 252 -9.72 -29.41 -3.15
N GLU A 253 -8.94 -28.36 -2.88
CA GLU A 253 -9.26 -27.37 -1.82
C GLU A 253 -10.55 -26.59 -2.10
N GLN A 254 -10.88 -26.29 -3.37
CA GLN A 254 -12.16 -25.66 -3.71
C GLN A 254 -13.39 -26.58 -3.58
N ARG A 255 -13.20 -27.91 -3.52
CA ARG A 255 -14.30 -28.88 -3.38
C ARG A 255 -14.59 -29.25 -1.93
N VAL A 256 -13.70 -28.92 -0.99
CA VAL A 256 -13.94 -29.17 0.43
C VAL A 256 -14.56 -27.90 1.02
N PRO A 257 -15.83 -27.93 1.48
CA PRO A 257 -16.42 -26.79 2.18
C PRO A 257 -15.64 -26.52 3.47
N GLU A 258 -15.35 -25.25 3.76
CA GLU A 258 -14.77 -24.78 5.03
C GLU A 258 -15.71 -25.14 6.20
N GLY A 259 -15.61 -26.37 6.69
CA GLY A 259 -16.50 -26.86 7.76
C GLY A 259 -16.16 -28.23 8.33
N THR A 260 -15.25 -29.00 7.73
CA THR A 260 -14.86 -30.31 8.27
C THR A 260 -13.40 -30.29 8.70
N ILE A 261 -13.16 -29.86 9.94
CA ILE A 261 -11.99 -30.36 10.68
C ILE A 261 -12.29 -31.83 10.94
N ALA A 262 -11.90 -32.71 10.01
CA ALA A 262 -11.82 -34.13 10.31
C ALA A 262 -10.65 -34.31 11.29
N PRO A 263 -10.87 -34.90 12.48
CA PRO A 263 -9.78 -35.15 13.41
C PRO A 263 -8.86 -36.21 12.80
N LEU A 264 -7.55 -35.96 12.85
CA LEU A 264 -6.55 -37.00 12.67
C LEU A 264 -6.58 -37.93 13.89
N ILE A 265 -7.40 -38.97 13.80
CA ILE A 265 -7.36 -40.19 14.63
C ILE A 265 -7.58 -41.31 13.61
N ASP A 266 -6.64 -42.22 13.39
CA ASP A 266 -6.45 -43.37 14.26
C ASP A 266 -4.99 -43.72 14.61
N SER A 267 -4.82 -44.10 15.88
CA SER A 267 -3.71 -44.87 16.45
C SER A 267 -3.92 -46.40 16.24
N PRO A 268 -3.30 -47.29 17.03
CA PRO A 268 -2.16 -48.15 16.70
C PRO A 268 -2.53 -49.62 16.37
N ASP A 269 -1.53 -50.32 15.85
CA ASP A 269 -1.24 -51.77 15.86
C ASP A 269 -2.29 -52.76 16.41
N ASN A 270 -2.66 -53.77 15.60
CA ASN A 270 -2.84 -55.14 16.12
C ASN A 270 -2.89 -56.22 15.02
N SER A 271 -1.96 -57.15 15.18
CA SER A 271 -1.89 -58.55 14.71
C SER A 271 -3.20 -59.33 14.46
N LYS A 272 -3.13 -60.24 13.47
CA LYS A 272 -3.54 -61.69 13.44
C LYS A 272 -3.38 -62.22 11.99
N GLU A 273 -2.53 -63.22 11.71
CA GLU A 273 -2.86 -64.67 11.57
C GLU A 273 -4.09 -64.91 10.68
N THR A 274 -4.12 -65.68 9.58
CA THR A 274 -3.61 -67.03 9.22
C THR A 274 -3.77 -67.15 7.67
N VAL A 275 -3.02 -67.92 6.87
CA VAL A 275 -2.75 -69.38 6.82
C VAL A 275 -1.42 -69.59 6.09
#